data_AF-A0A1R2B886-F1
#
_entry.id   AF-A0A1R2B886-F1
#
_cell.length_a   1.000
_cell.length_b   1.000
_cell.length_c   1.000
_cell.angle_alpha   90.00
_cell.angle_beta   90.00
_cell.angle_gamma   90.00
#
_symmetry.space_group_name_H-M   'P 1'
#
loop_
_entity.id
_entity.type
_entity.pdbx_description
1 polymer ?
#
loop_
_entity_poly.entity_id
_entity_poly.type
_entity_poly.pdbx_seq_one_letter_code
_entity_poly.pdbx_strand_id
1 'polypeptide(L)'
;MGNIIISQSKIAQWKKESKQAADLLRLEGINPQEEQVINSVRREARFKFFMVLLLSATFSASIHRYFPETILTQNKLIYGLSCTSIIVPVFTITSIQSNREIVSKLIQIKNNHDILRS
;
A
#
# COMPACT_ATOMS: atom_id res chain seq x y z
N MET A 1 -14.40 16.74 0.67
CA MET A 1 -13.38 16.07 -0.16
C MET A 1 -12.08 16.08 0.62
N GLY A 2 -11.66 14.92 1.14
CA GLY A 2 -10.62 14.82 2.17
C GLY A 2 -9.20 14.97 1.60
N ASN A 3 -8.35 15.68 2.33
CA ASN A 3 -6.93 15.88 2.00
C ASN A 3 -6.17 14.56 1.95
N ILE A 4 -5.99 13.99 0.75
CA ILE A 4 -5.01 12.94 0.45
C ILE A 4 -3.62 13.59 0.26
N ILE A 5 -3.23 14.44 1.21
CA ILE A 5 -1.85 14.93 1.30
C ILE A 5 -1.33 14.39 2.62
N ILE A 6 -0.83 13.15 2.57
CA ILE A 6 -0.09 12.57 3.69
C ILE A 6 1.28 13.25 3.65
N SER A 7 1.62 13.98 4.71
CA SER A 7 2.91 14.67 4.79
C SER A 7 4.07 13.66 4.75
N GLN A 8 5.20 14.05 4.14
CA GLN A 8 6.42 13.23 4.08
C GLN A 8 6.89 12.79 5.49
N SER A 9 6.69 13.64 6.50
CA SER A 9 6.97 13.31 7.91
C SER A 9 6.13 12.14 8.41
N LYS A 10 4.85 12.07 8.02
CA LYS A 10 3.93 11.01 8.40
C LYS A 10 4.27 9.70 7.70
N ILE A 11 4.69 9.75 6.43
CA ILE A 11 5.19 8.58 5.68
C ILE A 11 6.45 8.02 6.35
N ALA A 12 7.40 8.88 6.71
CA ALA A 12 8.64 8.46 7.37
C ALA A 12 8.36 7.80 8.73
N GLN A 13 7.45 8.38 9.52
CA GLN A 13 7.00 7.78 10.77
C GLN A 13 6.37 6.41 10.53
N TRP A 14 5.45 6.29 9.57
CA TRP A 14 4.80 5.02 9.27
C TRP A 14 5.77 3.95 8.75
N LYS A 15 6.82 4.36 8.02
CA LYS A 15 7.88 3.45 7.58
C LYS A 15 8.69 2.91 8.75
N LYS A 16 8.97 3.74 9.76
CA LYS A 16 9.64 3.34 11.01
C LYS A 16 8.79 2.33 11.79
N GLU A 17 7.51 2.63 11.98
CA GLU A 17 6.55 1.75 12.66
C GLU A 17 6.38 0.42 11.90
N SER A 18 6.27 0.46 10.57
CA SER A 18 6.19 -0.76 9.75
C SER A 18 7.44 -1.63 9.84
N LYS A 19 8.63 -1.04 9.95
CA LYS A 19 9.88 -1.79 10.06
C LYS A 19 9.99 -2.49 11.41
N GLN A 20 9.77 -1.75 12.50
CA GLN A 20 9.75 -2.31 13.85
C GLN A 20 8.78 -3.47 13.98
N ALA A 21 7.62 -3.34 13.33
CA ALA A 21 6.61 -4.36 13.37
C ALA A 21 6.92 -5.59 12.50
N ALA A 22 7.58 -5.42 11.35
CA ALA A 22 8.08 -6.53 10.54
C ALA A 22 9.21 -7.31 11.27
N ASP A 23 10.04 -6.60 12.04
CA ASP A 23 11.10 -7.21 12.83
C ASP A 23 10.51 -8.08 13.97
N LEU A 24 9.43 -7.62 14.62
CA LEU A 24 8.70 -8.41 15.63
C LEU A 24 8.09 -9.69 15.03
N LEU A 25 7.50 -9.61 13.84
CA LEU A 25 6.89 -10.75 13.14
C LEU A 25 7.87 -11.81 12.64
N ARG A 26 9.16 -11.47 12.55
CA ARG A 26 10.20 -12.42 12.16
C ARG A 26 10.73 -13.24 13.34
N LEU A 27 10.57 -12.73 14.57
CA LEU A 27 11.13 -13.35 15.77
C LEU A 27 10.15 -14.36 16.41
N GLU A 28 8.84 -14.09 16.33
CA GLU A 28 7.79 -15.00 16.81
C GLU A 28 7.24 -15.77 15.60
N GLY A 29 7.50 -17.07 15.51
CA GLY A 29 7.05 -17.90 14.36
C GLY A 29 5.54 -17.82 14.14
N ILE A 30 5.13 -17.74 12.87
CA ILE A 30 3.74 -17.46 12.47
C ILE A 30 2.88 -18.73 12.61
N ASN A 31 1.76 -18.63 13.34
CA ASN A 31 0.78 -19.71 13.47
C ASN A 31 -0.24 -19.73 12.30
N PRO A 32 -1.05 -20.80 12.13
CA PRO A 32 -2.00 -20.90 11.02
C PRO A 32 -3.11 -19.84 10.99
N GLN A 33 -3.54 -19.31 12.14
CA GLN A 33 -4.54 -18.24 12.21
C GLN A 33 -3.94 -16.88 11.82
N GLU A 34 -2.71 -16.62 12.24
CA GLU A 34 -1.94 -15.43 11.87
C GLU A 34 -1.65 -15.41 10.37
N GLU A 35 -1.34 -16.58 9.79
CA GLU A 35 -1.15 -16.74 8.34
C GLU A 35 -2.42 -16.40 7.54
N GLN A 36 -3.61 -16.79 8.03
CA GLN A 36 -4.88 -16.42 7.39
C GLN A 36 -5.10 -14.90 7.39
N VAL A 37 -4.77 -14.21 8.49
CA VAL A 37 -4.86 -12.75 8.58
C VAL A 37 -3.88 -12.07 7.64
N ILE A 38 -2.63 -12.55 7.58
CA ILE A 38 -1.62 -12.03 6.66
C ILE A 38 -2.11 -12.19 5.21
N ASN A 39 -2.69 -13.34 4.87
CA ASN A 39 -3.17 -13.62 3.52
C ASN A 39 -4.43 -12.83 3.14
N SER A 40 -5.30 -12.50 4.09
CA SER A 40 -6.47 -11.64 3.81
C SER A 40 -6.04 -10.19 3.55
N VAL A 41 -5.19 -9.62 4.41
CA VAL A 41 -4.71 -8.24 4.25
C VAL A 41 -3.84 -8.10 2.99
N ARG A 42 -3.01 -9.10 2.65
CA ARG A 42 -2.25 -9.12 1.39
C ARG A 42 -3.15 -9.17 0.15
N ARG A 43 -4.26 -9.93 0.19
CA ARG A 43 -5.23 -9.96 -0.92
C ARG A 43 -5.89 -8.60 -1.12
N GLU A 44 -6.29 -7.96 -0.02
CA GLU A 44 -6.86 -6.61 -0.07
C GLU A 44 -5.86 -5.57 -0.59
N ALA A 45 -4.60 -5.63 -0.14
CA ALA A 45 -3.51 -4.77 -0.62
C ALA A 45 -3.31 -4.90 -2.14
N ARG A 46 -3.28 -6.13 -2.65
CA ARG A 46 -3.17 -6.40 -4.09
C ARG A 46 -4.36 -5.83 -4.84
N PHE A 47 -5.59 -6.03 -4.33
CA PHE A 47 -6.80 -5.49 -4.95
C PHE A 47 -6.76 -3.96 -5.05
N LYS A 48 -6.39 -3.26 -3.95
CA LYS A 48 -6.23 -1.79 -3.94
C LYS A 48 -5.18 -1.34 -4.95
N PHE A 49 -4.06 -2.05 -5.06
CA PHE A 49 -3.02 -1.75 -6.04
C PHE A 49 -3.50 -1.94 -7.49
N PHE A 50 -4.22 -3.01 -7.79
CA PHE A 50 -4.80 -3.24 -9.12
C PHE A 50 -5.78 -2.13 -9.52
N MET A 51 -6.62 -1.66 -8.59
CA MET A 51 -7.53 -0.54 -8.85
C MET A 51 -6.77 0.75 -9.19
N VAL A 52 -5.64 1.02 -8.53
CA VAL A 52 -4.80 2.18 -8.81
C VAL A 52 -4.11 2.06 -10.17
N LEU A 53 -3.62 0.87 -10.53
CA LEU A 53 -3.08 0.61 -11.87
C LEU A 53 -4.13 0.85 -12.95
N LEU A 54 -5.34 0.33 -12.76
CA LEU A 54 -6.45 0.51 -13.68
C LEU A 54 -6.81 2.00 -13.84
N LEU A 55 -6.94 2.72 -12.72
CA LEU A 55 -7.24 4.16 -12.71
C LEU A 55 -6.12 4.98 -13.40
N SER A 56 -4.86 4.61 -13.17
CA SER A 56 -3.72 5.28 -13.81
C SER A 56 -3.72 5.05 -15.31
N ALA A 57 -4.03 3.83 -15.75
CA ALA A 57 -4.13 3.49 -17.17
C ALA A 57 -5.29 4.22 -17.86
N THR A 58 -6.48 4.28 -17.24
CA THR A 58 -7.64 5.00 -17.80
C THR A 58 -7.41 6.50 -17.84
N PHE A 59 -6.80 7.07 -16.81
CA PHE A 59 -6.40 8.48 -16.79
C PHE A 59 -5.40 8.79 -17.91
N SER A 60 -4.39 7.95 -18.08
CA SER A 60 -3.38 8.11 -19.12
C SER A 60 -3.97 8.00 -20.53
N ALA A 61 -4.83 7.01 -20.77
CA ALA A 61 -5.58 6.87 -22.02
C ALA A 61 -6.47 8.09 -22.30
N SER A 62 -7.05 8.69 -21.26
CA SER A 62 -7.85 9.91 -21.39
C SER A 62 -6.99 11.11 -21.80
N ILE A 63 -5.81 11.31 -21.19
CA ILE A 63 -4.87 12.35 -21.60
C ILE A 63 -4.47 12.16 -23.07
N HIS A 64 -4.12 10.94 -23.46
CA HIS A 64 -3.77 10.65 -24.85
C HIS A 64 -4.91 10.94 -25.83
N ARG A 65 -6.16 10.75 -25.42
CA ARG A 65 -7.35 11.01 -26.25
C ARG A 65 -7.65 12.51 -26.38
N TYR A 66 -7.57 13.28 -25.30
CA TYR A 66 -8.00 14.68 -25.29
C TYR A 66 -6.88 15.68 -25.57
N PHE A 67 -5.62 15.28 -25.36
CA PHE A 67 -4.44 16.15 -25.54
C PHE A 67 -3.33 15.48 -26.35
N PRO A 68 -3.62 14.97 -27.57
CA PRO A 68 -2.71 14.13 -28.34
C PRO A 68 -1.41 14.84 -28.76
N GLU A 69 -1.42 16.17 -28.86
CA GLU A 69 -0.27 16.97 -29.31
C GLU A 69 0.58 17.55 -28.18
N THR A 70 0.40 17.08 -26.95
CA THR A 70 1.24 17.55 -25.83
C THR A 70 2.60 16.85 -25.81
N ILE A 71 3.61 17.52 -25.25
CA ILE A 71 4.95 16.92 -24.99
C ILE A 71 4.81 15.60 -24.23
N LEU A 72 3.80 15.52 -23.36
CA LEU A 72 3.50 14.39 -22.50
C LEU A 72 2.99 13.17 -23.29
N THR A 73 2.24 13.37 -24.37
CA THR A 73 1.69 12.30 -25.23
C THR A 73 2.60 11.98 -26.43
N GLN A 74 3.36 12.95 -26.92
CA GLN A 74 4.31 12.77 -28.03
C GLN A 74 5.58 12.03 -27.59
N ASN A 75 6.02 12.24 -26.35
CA ASN A 75 7.21 11.59 -25.81
C ASN A 75 6.86 10.39 -24.93
N LYS A 76 7.07 9.18 -25.47
CA LYS A 76 6.80 7.90 -24.78
C LYS A 76 7.50 7.78 -23.42
N LEU A 77 8.68 8.36 -23.27
CA LEU A 77 9.46 8.35 -22.03
C LEU A 77 8.81 9.22 -20.96
N ILE A 78 8.43 10.45 -21.31
CA ILE A 78 7.74 11.39 -20.41
C ILE A 78 6.35 10.84 -20.03
N TYR A 79 5.65 10.22 -20.98
CA TYR A 79 4.37 9.53 -20.73
C TYR A 79 4.51 8.42 -19.68
N GLY A 80 5.52 7.56 -19.83
CA GLY A 80 5.81 6.49 -18.88
C GLY A 80 6.22 7.01 -17.49
N LEU A 81 7.05 8.06 -17.44
CA LEU A 81 7.43 8.73 -16.19
C LEU A 81 6.23 9.34 -15.45
N SER A 82 5.28 9.90 -16.19
CA SER A 82 4.05 10.47 -15.64
C SER A 82 3.18 9.40 -15.00
N CYS A 83 2.98 8.26 -15.68
CA CYS A 83 2.24 7.12 -15.14
C CYS A 83 2.91 6.53 -13.89
N THR A 84 4.23 6.32 -13.94
CA THR A 84 4.99 5.74 -12.82
C THR A 84 5.04 6.66 -11.60
N SER A 85 5.04 7.99 -11.80
CA SER A 85 5.00 8.97 -10.71
C SER A 85 3.75 8.88 -9.84
N ILE A 86 2.66 8.31 -10.35
CA ILE A 86 1.41 8.06 -9.62
C ILE A 86 1.44 6.68 -8.96
N ILE A 87 1.86 5.66 -9.70
CA ILE A 87 1.81 4.25 -9.25
C ILE A 87 2.77 4.01 -8.08
N VAL A 88 4.01 4.52 -8.14
CA VAL A 88 5.06 4.21 -7.15
C VAL A 88 4.74 4.76 -5.75
N PRO A 89 4.31 6.02 -5.57
CA PRO A 89 3.92 6.53 -4.26
C PRO A 89 2.73 5.77 -3.67
N VAL A 90 1.72 5.45 -4.49
CA VAL A 90 0.54 4.74 -4.01
C VAL A 90 0.86 3.31 -3.62
N PHE A 91 1.70 2.61 -4.39
CA PHE A 91 2.22 1.30 -4.00
C PHE A 91 2.92 1.35 -2.64
N THR A 92 3.80 2.34 -2.46
CA THR A 92 4.56 2.52 -1.21
C THR A 92 3.64 2.77 -0.02
N ILE A 93 2.67 3.67 -0.17
CA ILE A 93 1.70 3.98 0.89
C ILE A 93 0.83 2.75 1.21
N THR A 94 0.35 2.05 0.18
CA THR A 94 -0.49 0.86 0.36
C THR A 94 0.27 -0.24 1.08
N SER A 95 1.53 -0.49 0.70
CA SER A 95 2.39 -1.47 1.38
C SER A 95 2.60 -1.12 2.85
N ILE A 96 2.88 0.14 3.17
CA ILE A 96 3.04 0.62 4.55
C ILE A 96 1.74 0.44 5.34
N GLN A 97 0.59 0.82 4.77
CA GLN A 97 -0.72 0.67 5.43
C GLN A 97 -1.06 -0.79 5.70
N SER A 98 -0.88 -1.67 4.71
CA SER A 98 -1.15 -3.10 4.86
C SER A 98 -0.25 -3.75 5.92
N ASN A 99 1.03 -3.38 5.99
CA ASN A 99 1.93 -3.90 7.02
C ASN A 99 1.49 -3.47 8.43
N ARG A 100 1.10 -2.19 8.60
CA ARG A 100 0.57 -1.72 9.89
C ARG A 100 -0.71 -2.44 10.29
N GLU A 101 -1.59 -2.69 9.34
CA GLU A 101 -2.85 -3.38 9.60
C GLU A 101 -2.63 -4.83 10.02
N ILE A 102 -1.73 -5.56 9.34
CA ILE A 102 -1.32 -6.93 9.73
C ILE A 102 -0.88 -6.93 11.19
N VAL A 103 0.03 -6.03 11.56
CA VAL A 103 0.61 -5.97 12.90
C VAL A 103 -0.45 -5.67 13.95
N SER A 104 -1.32 -4.68 13.69
CA SER A 104 -2.41 -4.34 14.61
C SER A 104 -3.33 -5.53 14.86
N LYS A 105 -3.68 -6.28 13.81
CA LYS A 105 -4.54 -7.46 13.92
C LYS A 105 -3.85 -8.61 14.67
N LEU A 106 -2.54 -8.78 14.48
CA LEU A 106 -1.76 -9.79 15.19
C LEU A 106 -1.58 -9.47 16.69
N ILE A 107 -1.39 -8.20 17.05
CA ILE A 107 -1.38 -7.76 18.45
C ILE A 107 -2.74 -8.04 19.12
N GLN A 108 -3.85 -7.79 18.43
CA GLN A 108 -5.19 -8.09 18.97
C GLN A 108 -5.39 -9.59 19.22
N ILE A 109 -4.93 -10.45 18.30
CA ILE A 109 -4.98 -11.90 18.47
C ILE A 109 -4.16 -12.34 19.69
N LYS A 110 -2.93 -11.81 19.84
CA LYS A 110 -2.07 -12.09 20.99
C LYS A 110 -2.74 -11.70 22.31
N ASN A 111 -3.23 -10.47 22.40
CA ASN A 111 -3.91 -9.98 23.61
C ASN A 111 -5.15 -10.82 23.95
N ASN A 112 -5.94 -11.22 22.96
CA ASN A 112 -7.12 -12.07 23.18
C ASN A 112 -6.73 -13.47 23.67
N HIS A 113 -5.64 -14.04 23.15
CA HIS A 113 -5.11 -15.32 23.62
C HIS A 113 -4.55 -15.26 25.04
N ASP A 114 -3.89 -14.16 25.40
CA ASP A 114 -3.36 -13.95 26.74
C ASP A 114 -4.51 -13.81 27.76
N ILE A 115 -5.59 -13.09 27.40
CA ILE A 115 -6.81 -12.97 28.22
C ILE A 115 -7.52 -14.32 28.40
N LEU A 116 -7.53 -15.18 27.38
CA LEU A 116 -8.16 -16.51 27.46
C LEU A 116 -7.33 -17.53 28.28
N ARG A 117 -6.07 -17.23 28.55
CA ARG A 117 -5.16 -18.07 29.36
C ARG A 117 -5.07 -17.64 30.82
N SER A 118 -5.48 -16.41 31.15
CA SER A 118 -5.59 -15.89 32.53
C SER A 118 -6.94 -16.19 33.15
#